data_AF-A0AAD9Y1H4-F1
#
_entry.id   AF-A0AAD9Y1H4-F1
#
_cell.length_a   1.000
_cell.length_b   1.000
_cell.length_c   1.000
_cell.angle_alpha   90.00
_cell.angle_beta   90.00
_cell.angle_gamma   90.00
#
_symmetry.space_group_name_H-M   'P 1'
#
loop_
_entity.id
_entity.type
_entity.pdbx_description
1 polymer ?
#
loop_
_entity_poly.entity_id
_entity_poly.type
_entity_poly.pdbx_seq_one_letter_code
_entity_poly.pdbx_strand_id
1 'polypeptide(L)' 'MDKLTLEQMQAIDSRFTADIAEAFEYETSVELKKGGTSRSSVLEQIQFIRAMFRD' A
#
# COMPACT_ATOMS: atom_id res chain seq x y z
N MET A 1 4.96 2.20 12.35
CA MET A 1 6.19 2.78 11.75
C MET A 1 5.85 4.24 11.53
N ASP A 2 5.77 5.02 12.60
CA ASP A 2 4.88 6.20 12.66
C ASP A 2 5.27 7.15 13.81
N LYS A 3 6.52 7.09 14.26
CA LYS A 3 6.99 7.83 15.46
C LYS A 3 7.56 9.22 15.16
N LEU A 4 7.71 9.57 13.88
CA LEU A 4 8.23 10.87 13.47
C LEU A 4 7.08 11.86 13.28
N THR A 5 7.25 13.08 13.77
CA THR A 5 6.31 14.17 13.49
C THR A 5 6.49 14.69 12.07
N LEU A 6 5.47 15.35 11.51
CA LEU A 6 5.57 16.00 10.21
C LEU A 6 6.74 17.00 10.16
N GLU A 7 6.97 17.74 11.24
CA GLU A 7 8.08 18.69 11.37
C GLU A 7 9.44 17.99 11.27
N GLN A 8 9.60 16.83 11.92
CA GLN A 8 10.81 16.02 11.84
C GLN A 8 11.05 15.48 10.43
N MET A 9 9.98 15.10 9.71
CA MET A 9 10.09 14.68 8.31
C MET A 9 10.43 15.85 7.39
N GLN A 10 9.83 17.02 7.60
CA GLN A 10 10.11 18.25 6.83
C GLN A 10 11.51 18.80 7.06
N ALA A 11 12.11 18.56 8.24
CA ALA A 11 13.51 18.87 8.50
C ALA A 11 14.47 18.06 7.61
N ILE A 12 14.02 16.91 7.07
CA ILE A 12 14.77 16.10 6.09
C ILE A 12 14.44 16.56 4.66
N ASP A 13 13.16 16.70 4.35
CA ASP A 13 12.68 17.12 3.03
C ASP A 13 11.37 17.90 3.14
N SER A 14 11.39 19.17 2.70
CA SER A 14 10.24 20.07 2.81
C SER A 14 9.03 19.66 1.97
N ARG A 15 9.17 18.68 1.07
CA ARG A 15 8.06 18.17 0.25
C ARG A 15 7.12 17.25 1.02
N PHE A 16 7.49 16.78 2.22
CA PHE A 16 6.59 15.98 3.02
C PHE A 16 5.37 16.80 3.48
N THR A 17 4.20 16.26 3.20
CA THR A 17 2.89 16.81 3.54
C THR A 17 2.18 15.92 4.56
N ALA A 18 1.07 16.40 5.15
CA ALA A 18 0.39 15.71 6.25
C ALA A 18 -0.18 14.32 5.87
N ASP A 19 -0.42 14.09 4.57
CA ASP A 19 -0.86 12.82 3.98
C ASP A 19 0.21 11.71 4.05
N ILE A 20 1.47 12.03 4.37
CA ILE A 20 2.52 11.03 4.55
C ILE A 20 2.20 9.99 5.63
N ALA A 21 1.34 10.34 6.61
CA ALA A 21 0.85 9.42 7.62
C ALA A 21 0.12 8.21 7.01
N GLU A 22 -0.57 8.40 5.88
CA GLU A 22 -1.31 7.34 5.18
C GLU A 22 -0.37 6.27 4.62
N ALA A 23 0.86 6.64 4.24
CA ALA A 23 1.86 5.68 3.75
C ALA A 23 2.35 4.71 4.85
N PHE A 24 2.15 5.06 6.13
CA PHE A 24 2.54 4.24 7.29
C PHE A 24 1.39 3.40 7.84
N GLU A 25 0.19 3.53 7.28
CA GLU A 25 -0.95 2.68 7.57
C GLU A 25 -0.85 1.40 6.71
N TYR A 26 -0.91 0.24 7.36
CA TYR A 26 -0.61 -1.03 6.72
C TYR A 26 -1.61 -1.40 5.62
N GLU A 27 -2.91 -1.15 5.85
CA GLU A 27 -3.97 -1.42 4.87
C GLU A 27 -3.77 -0.56 3.61
N THR A 28 -3.54 0.74 3.80
CA THR A 28 -3.31 1.71 2.73
C THR A 28 -2.06 1.36 1.92
N SER A 29 -0.99 0.96 2.61
CA SER A 29 0.26 0.54 1.98
C SER A 29 0.06 -0.64 1.01
N VAL A 30 -0.74 -1.64 1.40
CA VAL A 30 -1.02 -2.80 0.53
C VAL A 30 -2.02 -2.47 -0.57
N GLU A 31 -3.04 -1.65 -0.31
CA GLU A 31 -4.06 -1.28 -1.28
C GLU A 31 -3.52 -0.41 -2.44
N LEU A 32 -2.44 0.33 -2.21
CA LEU A 32 -1.75 1.07 -3.28
C LEU A 32 -1.04 0.16 -4.30
N LYS A 33 -0.87 -1.15 -4.02
CA LYS A 33 -0.14 -2.11 -4.89
C LYS A 33 -1.08 -2.84 -5.86
N LYS A 34 -1.70 -2.12 -6.80
CA LYS A 34 -2.53 -2.70 -7.87
C LYS A 34 -1.70 -3.59 -8.81
N GLY A 35 -2.25 -4.74 -9.19
CA GLY A 35 -1.54 -5.84 -9.87
C GLY A 35 -0.68 -6.70 -8.93
N GLY A 36 -0.41 -6.22 -7.72
CA GLY A 36 0.38 -6.92 -6.69
C GLY A 36 -0.50 -7.37 -5.52
N THR A 37 -0.22 -6.83 -4.33
CA THR A 37 -0.78 -7.28 -3.05
C THR A 37 -2.06 -6.59 -2.62
N SER A 38 -2.60 -5.64 -3.39
CA SER A 38 -3.93 -5.08 -3.08
C SER A 38 -4.99 -6.18 -3.09
N ARG A 39 -5.99 -6.09 -2.22
CA ARG A 39 -7.02 -7.12 -2.07
C ARG A 39 -7.70 -7.43 -3.40
N SER A 40 -8.03 -6.40 -4.18
CA SER A 40 -8.64 -6.56 -5.50
C SER A 40 -7.78 -7.39 -6.46
N SER A 41 -6.47 -7.12 -6.50
CA SER A 41 -5.52 -7.83 -7.36
C SER A 41 -5.30 -9.27 -6.91
N VAL A 42 -5.21 -9.50 -5.59
CA VAL A 42 -5.09 -10.86 -5.05
C VAL A 42 -6.34 -11.69 -5.36
N LEU A 43 -7.53 -11.10 -5.27
CA LEU A 43 -8.77 -11.78 -5.62
C LEU A 43 -8.82 -12.16 -7.11
N GLU A 44 -8.39 -11.26 -8.00
CA GLU A 44 -8.27 -11.53 -9.43
C GLU A 44 -7.26 -12.65 -9.71
N GLN A 45 -6.08 -12.60 -9.08
CA GLN A 45 -5.05 -13.65 -9.19
C GLN A 45 -5.59 -15.01 -8.72
N ILE A 46 -6.30 -15.06 -7.59
CA ILE A 46 -6.93 -16.29 -7.09
C ILE A 46 -7.94 -16.83 -8.11
N GLN A 47 -8.78 -15.97 -8.69
CA GLN A 47 -9.77 -16.39 -9.69
C GLN A 47 -9.08 -16.96 -10.94
N PHE A 48 -8.05 -16.28 -11.44
CA PHE A 48 -7.27 -16.71 -12.59
C PHE A 48 -6.60 -18.06 -12.36
N ILE A 49 -5.91 -18.22 -11.22
CA ILE A 49 -5.25 -19.47 -10.84
C ILE A 49 -6.28 -20.62 -10.74
N ARG A 50 -7.43 -20.38 -10.11
CA ARG A 50 -8.52 -21.37 -10.03
C ARG A 50 -9.13 -21.74 -11.38
N ALA A 51 -9.01 -20.87 -12.39
CA ALA A 51 -9.46 -21.16 -13.75
C ALA A 51 -8.41 -21.97 -14.52
N MET A 52 -7.12 -21.66 -14.33
CA MET A 52 -6.02 -22.43 -14.93
C MET A 52 -6.00 -23.90 -14.50
N PHE A 53 -6.39 -24.19 -13.27
CA PHE A 53 -6.38 -25.53 -12.69
C PHE A 53 -7.76 -26.22 -12.68
N ARG A 54 -8.72 -25.71 -13.45
CA ARG A 54 -10.01 -26.38 -13.64
C ARG A 54 -9.96 -27.10 -14.99
N ASP A 55 -10.02 -28.43 -14.94
CA ASP A 55 -10.05 -29.33 -16.12
C ASP A 55 -11.17 -28.97 -17.10
#